data_AF-A0A4S3JGR0-F1
#
_entry.id   AF-A0A4S3JGR0-F1
#
_cell.length_a   1.000
_cell.length_b   1.000
_cell.length_c   1.000
_cell.angle_alpha   90.00
_cell.angle_beta   90.00
_cell.angle_gamma   90.00
#
_symmetry.space_group_name_H-M   'P 1'
#
loop_
_entity.id
_entity.type
_entity.pdbx_description
1 polymer ?
#
loop_
_entity_poly.entity_id
_entity_poly.type
_entity_poly.pdbx_seq_one_letter_code
_entity_poly.pdbx_strand_id
1 'polypeptide(L)'
;MQMRTMRIGLAHFLYKIKASEGDRCGRAEGSQTPKHVLLQCSLRTEERKRMFNKIAARGIQINQTDYDALMSDPQAIRYVAEFMLRTGVLGQFQHVELDPRPETTRKTMTR
;
A
#
# COMPACT_ATOMS: atom_id res chain seq x y z
N MET A 1 -0.75 -6.20 4.74
CA MET A 1 -0.14 -4.90 4.38
C MET A 1 0.24 -4.12 5.63
N GLN A 2 1.53 -3.81 5.83
CA GLN A 2 2.01 -3.13 7.04
C GLN A 2 2.32 -1.66 6.72
N MET A 3 1.26 -0.86 6.60
CA MET A 3 1.35 0.54 6.18
C MET A 3 2.19 1.37 7.16
N ARG A 4 1.98 1.21 8.47
CA ARG A 4 2.66 2.01 9.51
C ARG A 4 4.19 1.94 9.45
N THR A 5 4.75 0.78 9.12
CA THR A 5 6.21 0.59 9.06
C THR A 5 6.78 0.75 7.67
N MET A 6 5.92 0.94 6.64
CA MET A 6 6.28 0.94 5.22
C MET A 6 7.04 -0.32 4.75
N ARG A 7 7.17 -1.36 5.59
CA ARG A 7 7.96 -2.58 5.30
C ARG A 7 7.31 -3.49 4.25
N ILE A 8 6.00 -3.36 4.08
CA ILE A 8 5.22 -4.03 3.03
C ILE A 8 4.50 -2.92 2.25
N GLY A 9 5.29 -2.18 1.47
CA GLY A 9 4.81 -1.11 0.59
C GLY A 9 3.92 -1.64 -0.54
N LEU A 10 3.44 -0.74 -1.40
CA LEU A 10 2.54 -1.06 -2.51
C LEU A 10 3.36 -1.58 -3.71
N ALA A 11 3.16 -1.10 -4.94
CA ALA A 11 3.89 -1.62 -6.11
C ALA A 11 5.42 -1.61 -5.92
N HIS A 12 5.96 -0.62 -5.19
CA HIS A 12 7.38 -0.59 -4.84
C HIS A 12 7.88 -1.84 -4.10
N PHE A 13 7.07 -2.39 -3.20
CA PHE A 13 7.44 -3.62 -2.51
C PHE A 13 7.38 -4.82 -3.44
N LEU A 14 6.32 -4.93 -4.25
CA LEU A 14 6.15 -6.01 -5.22
C LEU A 14 7.33 -6.05 -6.21
N TYR A 15 7.74 -4.89 -6.70
CA TYR A 15 8.92 -4.76 -7.54
C TYR A 15 10.21 -5.21 -6.82
N LYS A 16 10.40 -4.80 -5.56
CA LYS A 16 11.58 -5.20 -4.77
C LYS A 16 11.69 -6.71 -4.57
N ILE A 17 10.55 -7.42 -4.51
CA ILE A 17 10.52 -8.89 -4.41
C ILE A 17 10.39 -9.59 -5.77
N LYS A 18 10.50 -8.86 -6.89
CA LYS A 18 10.36 -9.37 -8.26
C LYS A 18 8.99 -9.99 -8.58
N ALA A 19 7.96 -9.59 -7.84
CA ALA A 19 6.56 -10.02 -8.04
C ALA A 19 5.77 -9.08 -8.97
N SER A 20 6.41 -8.04 -9.50
CA SER A 20 5.81 -7.09 -10.44
C SER A 20 6.90 -6.51 -11.34
N GLU A 21 6.53 -6.18 -12.58
CA GLU A 21 7.43 -5.62 -13.59
C GLU A 21 7.86 -4.17 -13.31
N GLY A 22 7.17 -3.46 -12.40
CA GLY A 22 7.51 -2.07 -12.08
C GLY A 22 7.00 -1.61 -10.72
N ASP A 23 7.65 -0.58 -10.17
CA ASP A 23 7.29 0.04 -8.89
C ASP A 23 6.40 1.28 -9.04
N ARG A 24 6.12 1.69 -10.28
CA ARG A 24 5.51 3.00 -10.58
C ARG A 24 4.04 3.05 -10.18
N CYS A 25 3.60 4.22 -9.72
CA CYS A 25 2.18 4.54 -9.67
C CYS A 25 1.66 4.75 -11.09
N GLY A 26 0.39 4.43 -11.40
CA GLY A 26 -0.12 4.32 -12.78
C GLY A 26 0.09 5.53 -13.71
N ARG A 27 0.28 6.75 -13.18
CA ARG A 27 0.66 7.95 -13.94
C ARG A 27 2.17 8.25 -13.96
N ALA A 28 3.00 7.29 -13.57
CA ALA A 28 4.44 7.38 -13.45
C ALA A 28 5.00 8.49 -12.53
N GLU A 29 4.20 9.04 -11.61
CA GLU A 29 4.56 10.08 -10.62
C GLU A 29 5.59 9.65 -9.54
N GLY A 30 6.35 8.60 -9.83
CA GLY A 30 7.32 7.97 -8.92
C GLY A 30 6.88 6.59 -8.45
N SER A 31 7.65 6.03 -7.52
CA SER A 31 7.36 4.73 -6.92
C SER A 31 6.08 4.80 -6.09
N GLN A 32 5.20 3.82 -6.25
CA GLN A 32 3.99 3.68 -5.46
C GLN A 32 4.33 3.19 -4.05
N THR A 33 4.54 4.14 -3.15
CA THR A 33 4.72 3.89 -1.71
C THR A 33 3.45 4.25 -0.93
N PRO A 34 3.26 3.73 0.30
CA PRO A 34 2.19 4.18 1.19
C PRO A 34 2.11 5.71 1.33
N LYS A 35 3.25 6.37 1.55
CA LYS A 35 3.34 7.83 1.66
C LYS A 35 2.90 8.52 0.38
N HIS A 36 3.37 8.04 -0.77
CA HIS A 36 2.94 8.59 -2.07
C HIS A 36 1.42 8.49 -2.22
N VAL A 37 0.85 7.30 -2.04
CA VAL A 37 -0.59 7.09 -2.26
C VAL A 37 -1.45 7.89 -1.28
N LEU A 38 -1.05 7.95 0.00
CA LEU A 38 -1.83 8.61 1.05
C LEU A 38 -1.72 10.14 1.01
N LEU A 39 -0.58 10.70 0.62
CA LEU A 39 -0.32 12.13 0.81
C LEU A 39 -0.04 12.90 -0.49
N GLN A 40 0.44 12.24 -1.56
CA GLN A 40 1.04 12.94 -2.71
C GLN A 40 0.37 12.63 -4.05
N CYS A 41 -0.15 11.41 -4.24
CA CYS A 41 -0.62 10.91 -5.52
C CYS A 41 -1.76 11.77 -6.09
N SER A 42 -1.59 12.31 -7.30
CA SER A 42 -2.60 13.19 -7.92
C SER A 42 -3.88 12.42 -8.28
N LEU A 43 -3.72 11.13 -8.63
CA LEU A 43 -4.81 10.22 -8.98
C LEU A 43 -5.82 10.03 -7.84
N ARG A 44 -5.39 10.27 -6.59
CA ARG A 44 -6.18 9.98 -5.39
C ARG A 44 -6.62 11.24 -4.64
N THR A 45 -6.61 12.38 -5.34
CA THR A 45 -6.86 13.69 -4.73
C THR A 45 -8.23 13.76 -4.06
N GLU A 46 -9.28 13.25 -4.72
CA GLU A 46 -10.64 13.33 -4.21
C GLU A 46 -10.87 12.37 -3.03
N GLU A 47 -10.34 11.16 -3.10
CA GLU A 47 -10.38 10.20 -1.99
C GLU A 47 -9.57 10.71 -0.79
N ARG A 48 -8.43 11.35 -1.04
CA ARG A 48 -7.58 11.94 0.01
C ARG A 48 -8.29 13.10 0.70
N LYS A 49 -8.92 14.00 -0.06
CA LYS A 49 -9.76 15.08 0.51
C LYS A 49 -10.88 14.50 1.39
N ARG A 50 -11.60 13.47 0.90
CA ARG A 50 -12.66 12.81 1.68
C ARG A 50 -12.12 12.19 2.98
N MET A 51 -10.97 11.53 2.92
CA MET A 51 -10.32 10.96 4.10
C MET A 51 -10.00 12.05 5.13
N PHE A 52 -9.32 13.12 4.74
CA PHE A 52 -8.96 14.21 5.65
C PHE A 52 -10.17 14.98 6.18
N ASN A 53 -11.22 15.17 5.37
CA ASN A 53 -12.46 15.78 5.84
C ASN A 53 -13.13 14.94 6.94
N LYS A 54 -13.14 13.60 6.82
CA LYS A 54 -13.67 12.72 7.86
C LYS A 54 -12.82 12.73 9.13
N ILE A 55 -11.50 12.83 9.01
CA ILE A 55 -10.58 12.97 10.13
C ILE A 55 -10.86 14.29 10.87
N ALA A 56 -10.91 15.41 10.13
CA ALA A 56 -11.21 16.73 10.68
C ALA A 56 -12.59 16.80 11.33
N ALA A 57 -13.61 16.15 10.76
CA ALA A 57 -14.95 16.07 11.33
C ALA A 57 -15.02 15.32 12.67
N ARG A 58 -13.96 14.57 13.05
CA ARG A 58 -13.80 13.97 14.38
C ARG A 58 -12.99 14.83 15.35
N GLY A 59 -12.64 16.05 14.97
CA GLY A 59 -11.82 16.94 15.78
C GLY A 59 -10.33 16.57 15.80
N ILE A 60 -9.88 15.67 14.92
CA ILE A 60 -8.49 15.23 14.86
C ILE A 60 -7.74 16.19 13.93
N GLN A 61 -6.74 16.88 14.49
CA GLN A 61 -5.87 17.78 13.73
C GLN A 61 -4.60 17.04 13.31
N ILE A 62 -4.50 16.71 12.02
CA ILE A 62 -3.32 16.09 11.42
C ILE A 62 -2.83 16.96 10.29
N ASN A 63 -1.52 17.24 10.28
CA ASN A 63 -0.89 17.87 9.14
C ASN A 63 -0.94 16.92 7.93
N GLN A 64 -1.50 17.37 6.81
CA GLN A 64 -1.68 16.56 5.60
C GLN A 64 -0.36 16.15 4.94
N THR A 65 0.78 16.68 5.39
CA THR A 65 2.11 16.26 4.93
C THR A 65 2.80 15.28 5.90
N ASP A 66 2.27 15.11 7.12
CA ASP A 66 2.87 14.29 8.16
C ASP A 66 2.33 12.87 8.12
N TYR A 67 3.14 11.97 7.57
CA TYR A 67 2.82 10.55 7.46
C TYR A 67 2.78 9.87 8.83
N ASP A 68 3.73 10.19 9.70
CA ASP A 68 3.89 9.47 10.97
C ASP A 68 2.78 9.84 11.94
N ALA A 69 2.36 11.11 11.96
CA ALA A 69 1.17 11.56 12.69
C ALA A 69 -0.10 10.85 12.19
N LEU A 70 -0.31 10.79 10.87
CA LEU A 70 -1.47 10.12 10.27
C LEU A 70 -1.54 8.63 10.63
N MET A 71 -0.39 7.95 10.63
CA MET A 71 -0.32 6.50 10.83
C MET A 71 -0.24 6.09 12.31
N SER A 72 0.05 7.02 13.21
CA SER A 72 0.13 6.77 14.65
C SER A 72 -1.18 7.07 15.39
N ASP A 73 -2.07 7.89 14.82
CA ASP A 73 -3.37 8.17 15.40
C ASP A 73 -4.36 6.98 15.23
N PRO A 74 -4.88 6.39 16.33
CA PRO A 74 -5.75 5.22 16.27
C PRO A 74 -7.12 5.46 15.61
N GLN A 75 -7.59 6.71 15.55
CA GLN A 75 -8.86 7.04 14.89
C GLN A 75 -8.63 7.35 13.40
N ALA A 76 -7.52 8.01 13.06
CA ALA A 76 -7.14 8.33 11.70
C ALA A 76 -6.85 7.06 10.88
N ILE A 77 -6.21 6.04 11.50
CA ILE A 77 -5.88 4.78 10.83
C ILE A 77 -7.11 4.07 10.25
N ARG A 78 -8.29 4.24 10.87
CA ARG A 78 -9.54 3.68 10.36
C ARG A 78 -9.92 4.30 9.02
N TYR A 79 -9.73 5.61 8.87
CA TYR A 79 -10.01 6.31 7.62
C TYR A 79 -8.95 6.04 6.55
N VAL A 80 -7.70 5.83 6.95
CA VAL A 80 -6.64 5.31 6.07
C VAL A 80 -7.04 3.95 5.50
N ALA A 81 -7.50 3.02 6.34
CA ALA A 81 -7.97 1.71 5.88
C ALA A 81 -9.15 1.82 4.90
N GLU A 82 -10.14 2.68 5.20
CA GLU A 82 -11.27 2.95 4.29
C GLU A 82 -10.80 3.51 2.94
N PHE A 83 -9.87 4.47 2.96
CA PHE A 83 -9.26 5.05 1.77
C PHE A 83 -8.55 3.97 0.92
N MET A 84 -7.78 3.08 1.55
CA MET A 84 -7.07 2.00 0.85
C MET A 84 -8.03 1.02 0.19
N LEU A 85 -9.16 0.71 0.84
CA LEU A 85 -10.21 -0.13 0.25
C LEU A 85 -10.87 0.55 -0.95
N ARG A 86 -11.27 1.83 -0.81
CA ARG A 86 -11.96 2.58 -1.86
C ARG A 86 -11.10 2.80 -3.10
N THR A 87 -9.80 3.03 -2.94
CA THR A 87 -8.90 3.27 -4.07
C THR A 87 -8.57 2.02 -4.86
N GLY A 88 -8.89 0.83 -4.34
CA GLY A 88 -8.63 -0.46 -4.99
C GLY A 88 -7.14 -0.81 -5.10
N VAL A 89 -6.25 0.00 -4.51
CA VAL A 89 -4.79 -0.13 -4.68
C VAL A 89 -4.26 -1.46 -4.11
N LEU A 90 -5.01 -2.09 -3.19
CA LEU A 90 -4.66 -3.39 -2.63
C LEU A 90 -4.93 -4.56 -3.59
N GLY A 91 -5.71 -4.36 -4.66
CA GLY A 91 -5.99 -5.40 -5.66
C GLY A 91 -4.74 -5.89 -6.40
N GLN A 92 -3.66 -5.09 -6.42
CA GLN A 92 -2.37 -5.50 -6.99
C GLN A 92 -1.77 -6.74 -6.32
N PHE A 93 -2.11 -7.02 -5.06
CA PHE A 93 -1.62 -8.20 -4.33
C PHE A 93 -2.36 -9.48 -4.71
N GLN A 94 -3.52 -9.39 -5.36
CA GLN A 94 -4.29 -10.56 -5.78
C GLN A 94 -3.70 -11.24 -7.03
N HIS A 95 -2.96 -10.49 -7.84
CA HIS A 95 -2.39 -10.93 -9.10
C HIS A 95 -0.94 -11.41 -8.96
N VAL A 96 -0.42 -11.46 -7.73
CA VAL A 96 0.92 -11.97 -7.45
C VAL A 96 0.81 -13.47 -7.26
N GLU A 97 1.16 -14.22 -8.29
CA GLU A 97 1.49 -15.63 -8.12
C GLU A 97 2.75 -15.71 -7.25
N LEU A 98 2.57 -16.09 -5.99
CA LEU A 98 3.69 -16.49 -5.17
C LEU A 98 4.17 -17.81 -5.74
N ASP A 99 5.29 -17.78 -6.47
CA ASP A 99 5.96 -18.98 -6.97
C ASP A 99 6.03 -19.99 -5.80
N PRO A 100 5.37 -21.16 -5.89
CA PRO A 100 5.46 -22.16 -4.84
C PRO A 100 6.94 -22.51 -4.70
N ARG A 101 7.45 -22.49 -3.46
CA ARG A 101 8.84 -22.84 -3.12
C ARG A 101 9.25 -24.10 -3.93
N PRO A 102 10.50 -24.19 -4.40
CA PRO A 102 10.92 -25.32 -5.22
C PRO A 102 10.62 -26.61 -4.46
N GLU A 103 9.77 -27.45 -5.04
CA GLU A 103 9.50 -28.79 -4.54
C GLU A 103 10.85 -29.47 -4.31
N THR A 104 11.09 -29.87 -3.06
CA THR A 104 12.22 -30.71 -2.71
C THR A 104 12.13 -31.97 -3.56
N THR A 105 12.98 -32.06 -4.56
CA THR A 105 13.10 -33.22 -5.44
C THR A 105 13.39 -34.46 -4.58
N ARG A 106 12.34 -35.21 -4.21
CA ARG A 106 12.52 -36.60 -3.78
C ARG A 106 12.94 -37.36 -5.03
N LYS A 107 14.25 -37.53 -5.21
CA LYS A 107 14.80 -38.52 -6.14
C LYS A 107 14.31 -39.89 -5.67
N THR A 108 13.31 -40.43 -6.35
CA THR A 108 13.02 -41.86 -6.30
C THR A 108 14.19 -42.55 -7.00
N MET A 109 15.12 -43.11 -6.21
CA MET A 109 16.07 -44.09 -6.72
C MET A 109 15.28 -45.36 -7.00
N THR A 110 15.01 -45.62 -8.27
CA THR A 110 14.69 -46.96 -8.77
C THR A 110 15.94 -47.49 -9.44
N ARG A 111 16.64 -48.42 -8.78
CA ARG A 111 17.11 -49.66 -9.41
C ARG A 111 17.55 -50.65 -8.35
#